data_AF-A0A5C7VDM0-F1
#
_entry.id   AF-A0A5C7VDM0-F1
#
_cell.length_a   1.000
_cell.length_b   1.000
_cell.length_c   1.000
_cell.angle_alpha   90.00
_cell.angle_beta   90.00
_cell.angle_gamma   90.00
#
_symmetry.space_group_name_H-M   'P 1'
#
loop_
_entity.id
_entity.type
_entity.pdbx_description
1 polymer ?
#
loop_
_entity_poly.entity_id
_entity_poly.type
_entity_poly.pdbx_seq_one_letter_code
_entity_poly.pdbx_strand_id
1 'polypeptide(L)'
;MSADRLAAELRRLYLLPQGDGAPALRGPAGEIRAPVLALGRPADWAALAQLWRGVQLDLQWPAPAIAVSGEGLQLWFSLQQPLPAERAAALLAGLQARYLAEVEPHRVQCLPALTAPDACAPLVPAPLALPEQWSAFVAPDLAPVFADTPWLDIPPSPEGQAELLASLHSITPAALDAAWPRLPLAAAPVTPEPAALRPSGSGEETDPRRFLLRVMNDEGVPLALRIEAAKALLPR
;
A
#
# COMPACT_ATOMS: atom_id res chain seq x y z
N MET A 1 19.10 29.43 2.98
CA MET A 1 18.05 29.67 3.98
C MET A 1 16.75 28.94 3.64
N SER A 2 16.06 29.23 2.53
CA SER A 2 14.78 28.54 2.19
C SER A 2 14.95 27.05 1.85
N ALA A 3 16.00 26.67 1.13
CA ALA A 3 16.31 25.26 0.86
C ALA A 3 16.65 24.49 2.16
N ASP A 4 17.28 25.16 3.12
CA ASP A 4 17.60 24.58 4.43
C ASP A 4 16.34 24.36 5.27
N ARG A 5 15.34 25.25 5.14
CA ARG A 5 14.03 25.12 5.78
C ARG A 5 13.27 23.92 5.23
N LEU A 6 13.17 23.77 3.91
CA LEU A 6 12.54 22.59 3.30
C LEU A 6 13.20 21.29 3.77
N ALA A 7 14.54 21.23 3.75
CA ALA A 7 15.27 20.07 4.23
C ALA A 7 15.01 19.77 5.72
N ALA A 8 14.84 20.80 6.55
CA ALA A 8 14.48 20.65 7.96
C ALA A 8 13.07 20.06 8.13
N GLU A 9 12.07 20.52 7.35
CA GLU A 9 10.71 19.97 7.40
C GLU A 9 10.65 18.52 6.91
N LEU A 10 11.38 18.17 5.86
CA LEU A 10 11.50 16.79 5.38
C LEU A 10 12.12 15.88 6.45
N ARG A 11 13.17 16.33 7.14
CA ARG A 11 13.74 15.60 8.29
C ARG A 11 12.77 15.51 9.45
N ARG A 12 12.03 16.58 9.73
CA ARG A 12 11.04 16.61 10.82
C ARG A 12 9.92 15.63 10.57
N LEU A 13 9.48 15.42 9.33
CA LEU A 13 8.29 14.60 9.03
C LEU A 13 8.61 13.18 8.53
N TYR A 14 9.59 13.01 7.64
CA TYR A 14 9.67 11.80 6.83
C TYR A 14 11.00 11.07 6.89
N LEU A 15 12.11 11.79 7.09
CA LEU A 15 13.43 11.17 7.06
C LEU A 15 13.82 10.61 8.43
N LEU A 16 14.60 9.53 8.39
CA LEU A 16 15.26 8.90 9.52
C LEU A 16 16.76 9.20 9.48
N PRO A 17 17.40 9.42 10.65
CA PRO A 17 18.85 9.56 10.73
C PRO A 17 19.52 8.25 10.30
N GLN A 18 20.62 8.36 9.54
CA GLN A 18 21.34 7.21 9.00
C GLN A 18 22.74 7.10 9.61
N GLY A 19 22.88 7.09 10.94
CA GLY A 19 24.21 7.14 11.57
C GLY A 19 25.05 8.28 10.99
N ASP A 20 26.18 7.96 10.36
CA ASP A 20 27.09 8.91 9.70
C ASP A 20 26.66 9.33 8.27
N GLY A 21 25.57 8.77 7.75
CA GLY A 21 25.05 9.00 6.40
C GLY A 21 23.97 10.09 6.31
N ALA A 22 23.63 10.48 5.08
CA ALA A 22 22.53 11.40 4.82
C ALA A 22 21.18 10.78 5.24
N PRO A 23 20.27 11.57 5.83
CA PRO A 23 18.98 11.06 6.30
C PRO A 23 18.16 10.51 5.12
N ALA A 24 17.49 9.38 5.34
CA ALA A 24 16.77 8.65 4.29
C ALA A 24 15.36 8.25 4.74
N LEU A 25 14.49 7.92 3.79
CA LEU A 25 13.10 7.53 4.05
C LEU A 25 12.97 6.15 4.72
N ARG A 26 14.03 5.34 4.65
CA ARG A 26 14.13 4.01 5.25
C ARG A 26 15.36 3.92 6.14
N GLY A 27 15.19 3.43 7.37
CA GLY A 27 16.25 3.17 8.33
C GLY A 27 17.15 1.98 7.94
N PRO A 28 18.33 1.85 8.53
CA PRO A 28 19.27 0.77 8.23
C PRO A 28 18.72 -0.62 8.60
N ALA A 29 17.84 -0.70 9.60
CA ALA A 29 17.14 -1.92 10.01
C ALA A 29 15.83 -2.17 9.23
N GLY A 30 15.55 -1.39 8.18
CA GLY A 30 14.31 -1.48 7.41
C GLY A 30 13.11 -0.79 8.05
N GLU A 31 13.36 0.10 9.01
CA GLU A 31 12.32 0.92 9.64
C GLU A 31 11.82 2.01 8.69
N ILE A 32 10.52 2.29 8.74
CA ILE A 32 9.85 3.27 7.88
C ILE A 32 9.16 4.29 8.76
N ARG A 33 9.43 5.56 8.46
CA ARG A 33 8.76 6.70 9.09
C ARG A 33 7.68 7.33 8.22
N ALA A 34 7.81 7.16 6.90
CA ALA A 34 6.92 7.72 5.91
C ALA A 34 6.27 6.62 5.06
N PRO A 35 5.28 5.88 5.58
CA PRO A 35 4.46 5.04 4.73
C PRO A 35 3.68 5.92 3.74
N VAL A 36 3.66 5.51 2.47
CA VAL A 36 3.03 6.25 1.37
C VAL A 36 1.99 5.37 0.69
N LEU A 37 0.82 5.95 0.43
CA LEU A 37 -0.21 5.36 -0.42
C LEU A 37 -0.35 6.20 -1.69
N ALA A 38 -0.17 5.59 -2.85
CA ALA A 38 -0.30 6.24 -4.14
C ALA A 38 -1.51 5.72 -4.90
N LEU A 39 -2.18 6.61 -5.63
CA LEU A 39 -3.19 6.28 -6.62
C LEU A 39 -2.67 6.66 -8.01
N GLY A 40 -2.47 5.65 -8.85
CA GLY A 40 -2.09 5.80 -10.25
C GLY A 40 -3.24 6.32 -11.12
N ARG A 41 -2.96 6.48 -12.42
CA ARG A 41 -3.89 7.14 -13.36
C ARG A 41 -5.19 6.36 -13.61
N PRO A 42 -6.34 7.05 -13.80
CA PRO A 42 -6.54 8.49 -13.55
C PRO A 42 -6.36 8.80 -12.06
N ALA A 43 -5.67 9.88 -11.71
CA ALA A 43 -5.35 10.18 -10.32
C ALA A 43 -6.58 10.81 -9.63
N ASP A 44 -7.59 9.98 -9.38
CA ASP A 44 -8.88 10.41 -8.87
C ASP A 44 -8.78 10.92 -7.43
N TRP A 45 -8.77 12.24 -7.30
CA TRP A 45 -8.77 12.89 -6.01
C TRP A 45 -10.02 12.55 -5.19
N ALA A 46 -11.18 12.26 -5.77
CA ALA A 46 -12.39 11.98 -4.99
C ALA A 46 -12.19 10.76 -4.08
N ALA A 47 -11.60 9.68 -4.60
CA ALA A 47 -11.26 8.48 -3.84
C ALA A 47 -10.18 8.77 -2.77
N LEU A 48 -9.09 9.45 -3.13
CA LEU A 48 -8.05 9.81 -2.16
C LEU A 48 -8.54 10.80 -1.09
N ALA A 49 -9.47 11.69 -1.43
CA ALA A 49 -10.04 12.65 -0.50
C ALA A 49 -10.93 11.96 0.55
N GLN A 50 -11.58 10.85 0.20
CA GLN A 50 -12.29 10.02 1.16
C GLN A 50 -11.33 9.41 2.18
N LEU A 51 -10.21 8.83 1.72
CA LEU A 51 -9.16 8.35 2.62
C LEU A 51 -8.55 9.48 3.45
N TRP A 52 -8.19 10.61 2.82
CA TRP A 52 -7.57 11.78 3.46
C TRP A 52 -8.45 12.36 4.57
N ARG A 53 -9.77 12.49 4.34
CA ARG A 53 -10.72 12.92 5.38
C ARG A 53 -10.99 11.81 6.40
N GLY A 54 -11.11 10.57 5.94
CA GLY A 54 -11.41 9.40 6.78
C GLY A 54 -10.37 9.18 7.87
N VAL A 55 -9.08 9.29 7.56
CA VAL A 55 -8.04 9.15 8.59
C VAL A 55 -8.10 10.25 9.66
N GLN A 56 -8.55 11.46 9.30
CA GLN A 56 -8.69 12.57 10.24
C GLN A 56 -9.95 12.44 11.10
N LEU A 57 -11.09 12.12 10.48
CA LEU A 57 -12.38 12.05 11.17
C LEU A 57 -12.54 10.75 11.97
N ASP A 58 -12.22 9.62 11.35
CA ASP A 58 -12.45 8.32 11.97
C ASP A 58 -11.30 7.97 12.90
N LEU A 59 -10.06 8.11 12.45
CA LEU A 59 -8.86 7.65 13.17
C LEU A 59 -8.23 8.75 14.03
N GLN A 60 -8.71 10.00 13.92
CA GLN A 60 -8.17 11.16 14.65
C GLN A 60 -6.67 11.39 14.37
N TRP A 61 -6.23 11.01 13.17
CA TRP A 61 -4.85 11.23 12.74
C TRP A 61 -4.67 12.64 12.17
N PRO A 62 -3.45 13.20 12.21
CA PRO A 62 -3.12 14.38 11.44
C PRO A 62 -3.36 14.18 9.93
N ALA A 63 -3.61 15.28 9.23
CA ALA A 63 -3.69 15.27 7.78
C ALA A 63 -2.38 14.74 7.15
N PRO A 64 -2.43 13.69 6.31
CA PRO A 64 -1.27 13.30 5.52
C PRO A 64 -0.99 14.36 4.45
N ALA A 65 0.28 14.49 4.06
CA ALA A 65 0.63 15.36 2.94
C ALA A 65 0.14 14.76 1.62
N ILE A 66 -0.19 15.63 0.68
CA ILE A 66 -0.57 15.24 -0.67
C ILE A 66 0.59 15.59 -1.58
N ALA A 67 1.02 14.63 -2.40
CA ALA A 67 2.09 14.85 -3.37
C ALA A 67 1.67 14.39 -4.76
N VAL A 68 2.18 15.08 -5.77
CA VAL A 68 2.12 14.68 -7.17
C VAL A 68 3.46 14.02 -7.54
N SER A 69 3.42 12.83 -8.15
CA SER A 69 4.62 12.00 -8.36
C SER A 69 4.99 11.73 -9.82
N GLY A 70 4.30 12.35 -10.77
CA GLY A 70 4.37 12.05 -12.21
C GLY A 70 3.51 10.86 -12.62
N GLU A 71 3.43 9.84 -11.76
CA GLU A 71 2.61 8.64 -11.98
C GLU A 71 1.19 8.76 -11.42
N GLY A 72 0.98 9.64 -10.45
CA GLY A 72 -0.30 9.83 -9.80
C GLY A 72 -0.23 10.72 -8.56
N LEU A 73 -1.27 10.62 -7.73
CA LEU A 73 -1.36 11.32 -6.45
C LEU A 73 -0.91 10.40 -5.31
N GLN A 74 -0.24 10.96 -4.32
CA GLN A 74 0.29 10.25 -3.18
C GLN A 74 -0.16 10.89 -1.87
N LEU A 75 -0.47 10.05 -0.88
CA LEU A 75 -0.67 10.44 0.50
C LEU A 75 0.51 9.97 1.34
N TRP A 76 1.18 10.93 1.97
CA TRP A 76 2.35 10.72 2.80
C TRP A 76 1.97 10.83 4.28
N PHE A 77 2.05 9.71 4.99
CA PHE A 77 1.77 9.66 6.41
C PHE A 77 3.08 9.86 7.18
N SER A 78 3.13 10.83 8.08
CA SER A 78 4.30 11.04 8.95
C SER A 78 4.11 10.29 10.25
N LEU A 79 4.99 9.36 10.60
CA LEU A 79 4.97 8.66 11.88
C LEU A 79 5.92 9.34 12.88
N GLN A 80 5.47 9.53 14.11
CA GLN A 80 6.32 10.08 15.17
C GLN A 80 7.39 9.07 15.59
N GLN A 81 7.01 7.79 15.69
CA GLN A 81 7.93 6.67 15.88
C GLN A 81 7.94 5.81 14.63
N PRO A 82 9.11 5.44 14.08
CA PRO A 82 9.17 4.59 12.91
C PRO A 82 8.69 3.18 13.24
N LEU A 83 8.20 2.49 12.21
CA LEU A 83 7.72 1.11 12.30
C LEU A 83 8.59 0.19 11.45
N PRO A 84 8.70 -1.11 11.78
CA PRO A 84 9.21 -2.10 10.84
C PRO A 84 8.44 -2.06 9.52
N ALA A 85 9.12 -2.23 8.38
CA ALA A 85 8.50 -2.16 7.06
C ALA A 85 7.26 -3.08 6.92
N GLU A 86 7.29 -4.28 7.50
CA GLU A 86 6.15 -5.20 7.48
C GLU A 86 4.91 -4.64 8.20
N ARG A 87 5.10 -4.00 9.36
CA ARG A 87 4.00 -3.35 10.08
C ARG A 87 3.49 -2.13 9.32
N ALA A 88 4.38 -1.34 8.71
CA ALA A 88 3.98 -0.22 7.86
C ALA A 88 3.19 -0.69 6.63
N ALA A 89 3.58 -1.81 6.00
CA ALA A 89 2.87 -2.41 4.89
C ALA A 89 1.48 -2.92 5.30
N ALA A 90 1.38 -3.58 6.46
CA ALA A 90 0.10 -4.03 7.01
C ALA A 90 -0.84 -2.86 7.31
N LEU A 91 -0.29 -1.74 7.81
CA LEU A 91 -1.05 -0.51 8.03
C LEU A 91 -1.67 0.00 6.73
N LEU A 92 -0.84 0.15 5.70
CA LEU A 92 -1.27 0.65 4.40
C LEU A 92 -2.30 -0.28 3.74
N ALA A 93 -2.11 -1.59 3.84
CA ALA A 93 -3.09 -2.57 3.35
C ALA A 93 -4.44 -2.45 4.08
N GLY A 94 -4.44 -2.24 5.41
CA GLY A 94 -5.65 -1.99 6.17
C GLY A 94 -6.36 -0.69 5.78
N LEU A 95 -5.60 0.39 5.53
CA LEU A 95 -6.15 1.66 5.04
C LEU A 95 -6.75 1.52 3.63
N GLN A 96 -6.05 0.84 2.72
CA GLN A 96 -6.54 0.53 1.38
C GLN A 96 -7.85 -0.26 1.46
N ALA A 97 -7.88 -1.36 2.23
CA ALA A 97 -9.07 -2.20 2.34
C ALA A 97 -10.26 -1.48 3.00
N ARG A 98 -10.01 -0.52 3.90
CA ARG A 98 -11.08 0.24 4.57
C ARG A 98 -11.65 1.37 3.72
N TYR A 99 -10.79 2.17 3.08
CA TYR A 99 -11.20 3.43 2.46
C TYR A 99 -11.19 3.41 0.93
N LEU A 100 -10.47 2.45 0.32
CA LEU A 100 -10.29 2.33 -1.11
C LEU A 100 -10.78 0.97 -1.64
N ALA A 101 -11.75 0.35 -0.95
CA ALA A 101 -12.30 -0.95 -1.34
C ALA A 101 -12.94 -0.96 -2.74
N GLU A 102 -13.45 0.19 -3.19
CA GLU A 102 -14.07 0.37 -4.51
C GLU A 102 -13.06 0.72 -5.61
N VAL A 103 -11.80 0.98 -5.26
CA VAL A 103 -10.74 1.30 -6.21
C VAL A 103 -10.05 0.02 -6.66
N GLU A 104 -9.88 -0.14 -7.98
CA GLU A 104 -9.15 -1.26 -8.55
C GLU A 104 -7.76 -1.44 -7.89
N PRO A 105 -7.43 -2.63 -7.35
CA PRO A 105 -6.21 -2.84 -6.59
C PRO A 105 -4.93 -2.50 -7.36
N HIS A 106 -4.92 -2.70 -8.68
CA HIS A 106 -3.78 -2.39 -9.54
C HIS A 106 -3.49 -0.89 -9.67
N ARG A 107 -4.44 -0.01 -9.28
CA ARG A 107 -4.27 1.44 -9.28
C ARG A 107 -3.70 1.95 -7.97
N VAL A 108 -3.83 1.20 -6.88
CA VAL A 108 -3.34 1.59 -5.56
C VAL A 108 -1.97 0.97 -5.32
N GLN A 109 -0.99 1.79 -4.99
CA GLN A 109 0.35 1.33 -4.62
C GLN A 109 0.62 1.72 -3.16
N CYS A 110 1.05 0.74 -2.38
CA CYS A 110 1.47 0.93 -0.98
C CYS A 110 3.00 0.85 -0.92
N LEU A 111 3.64 1.81 -0.25
CA LEU A 111 5.08 1.88 -0.11
C LEU A 111 5.41 2.07 1.38
N PRO A 112 5.87 1.02 2.09
CA PRO A 112 6.11 -0.35 1.60
C PRO A 112 4.82 -1.15 1.32
N ALA A 113 4.91 -2.17 0.47
CA ALA A 113 3.85 -3.14 0.23
C ALA A 113 4.14 -4.47 0.94
N LEU A 114 3.11 -5.28 1.21
CA LEU A 114 3.28 -6.61 1.82
C LEU A 114 4.13 -7.55 0.94
N THR A 115 4.03 -7.40 -0.39
CA THR A 115 4.81 -8.17 -1.38
C THR A 115 6.18 -7.57 -1.67
N ALA A 116 6.43 -6.33 -1.26
CA ALA A 116 7.66 -5.60 -1.50
C ALA A 116 7.99 -4.71 -0.28
N PRO A 117 8.41 -5.31 0.85
CA PRO A 117 8.67 -4.57 2.09
C PRO A 117 9.90 -3.63 1.98
N ASP A 118 10.78 -3.87 1.02
CA ASP A 118 11.94 -3.02 0.75
C ASP A 118 11.61 -1.81 -0.14
N ALA A 119 10.41 -1.74 -0.72
CA ALA A 119 10.03 -0.64 -1.61
C ALA A 119 9.81 0.66 -0.81
N CYS A 120 10.31 1.77 -1.36
CA CYS A 120 10.18 3.09 -0.77
C CYS A 120 9.82 4.12 -1.85
N ALA A 121 9.03 5.13 -1.49
CA ALA A 121 8.71 6.23 -2.39
C ALA A 121 9.97 7.07 -2.68
N PRO A 122 10.14 7.61 -3.90
CA PRO A 122 11.17 8.60 -4.16
C PRO A 122 10.89 9.87 -3.34
N LEU A 123 11.95 10.58 -2.95
CA LEU A 123 11.80 11.83 -2.21
C LEU A 123 11.14 12.91 -3.08
N VAL A 124 10.25 13.68 -2.48
CA VAL A 124 9.54 14.81 -3.08
C VAL A 124 9.91 16.07 -2.29
N PRO A 125 10.07 17.26 -2.94
CA PRO A 125 10.04 17.51 -4.37
C PRO A 125 11.34 17.11 -5.10
N ALA A 126 11.22 16.66 -6.35
CA ALA A 126 12.34 16.28 -7.21
C ALA A 126 11.97 16.40 -8.72
N PRO A 127 12.93 16.61 -9.62
CA PRO A 127 12.68 16.54 -11.05
C PRO A 127 12.33 15.10 -11.45
N LEU A 128 11.37 14.95 -12.36
CA LEU A 128 10.93 13.68 -12.93
C LEU A 128 11.73 13.33 -14.20
N ALA A 129 11.51 12.13 -14.73
CA ALA A 129 12.26 11.65 -15.90
C ALA A 129 11.98 12.46 -17.18
N LEU A 130 10.77 13.00 -17.32
CA LEU A 130 10.40 13.85 -18.44
C LEU A 130 10.85 15.30 -18.19
N PRO A 131 11.32 16.01 -19.23
CA PRO A 131 11.68 17.41 -19.12
C PRO A 131 10.46 18.23 -18.68
N GLU A 132 10.72 19.26 -17.88
CA GLU A 132 9.68 20.15 -17.34
C GLU A 132 8.66 19.46 -16.43
N GLN A 133 8.92 18.26 -15.93
CA GLN A 133 8.02 17.62 -14.96
C GLN A 133 8.67 17.51 -13.59
N TRP A 134 7.97 17.97 -12.56
CA TRP A 134 8.44 17.96 -11.19
C TRP A 134 7.43 17.30 -10.25
N SER A 135 7.93 16.49 -9.32
CA SER A 135 7.15 16.07 -8.16
C SER A 135 7.12 17.19 -7.12
N ALA A 136 5.98 17.32 -6.43
CA ALA A 136 5.80 18.35 -5.41
C ALA A 136 4.73 17.97 -4.40
N PHE A 137 4.81 18.55 -3.20
CA PHE A 137 3.68 18.59 -2.28
C PHE A 137 2.69 19.66 -2.73
N VAL A 138 1.41 19.35 -2.62
CA VAL A 138 0.29 20.22 -3.03
C VAL A 138 -0.72 20.33 -1.91
N ALA A 139 -1.43 21.45 -1.88
CA ALA A 139 -2.54 21.68 -0.97
C ALA A 139 -3.79 20.87 -1.41
N PRO A 140 -4.69 20.51 -0.47
CA PRO A 140 -5.85 19.66 -0.77
C PRO A 140 -6.85 20.27 -1.75
N ASP A 141 -6.93 21.59 -1.81
CA ASP A 141 -7.74 22.35 -2.77
C ASP A 141 -7.17 22.31 -4.19
N LEU A 142 -5.86 22.12 -4.34
CA LEU A 142 -5.18 22.01 -5.64
C LEU A 142 -5.08 20.57 -6.16
N ALA A 143 -5.21 19.56 -5.28
CA ALA A 143 -5.11 18.16 -5.66
C ALA A 143 -6.02 17.72 -6.84
N PRO A 144 -7.30 18.19 -6.97
CA PRO A 144 -8.14 17.83 -8.12
C PRO A 144 -7.58 18.27 -9.48
N VAL A 145 -6.77 19.33 -9.53
CA VAL A 145 -6.20 19.89 -10.77
C VAL A 145 -5.20 18.91 -11.40
N PHE A 146 -4.62 18.01 -10.60
CA PHE A 146 -3.56 17.10 -10.99
C PHE A 146 -4.05 15.69 -11.36
N ALA A 147 -5.35 15.52 -11.64
CA ALA A 147 -5.93 14.21 -11.96
C ALA A 147 -5.37 13.60 -13.26
N ASP A 148 -5.20 14.42 -14.29
CA ASP A 148 -4.72 14.00 -15.61
C ASP A 148 -3.21 14.22 -15.78
N THR A 149 -2.69 15.31 -15.19
CA THR A 149 -1.28 15.69 -15.24
C THR A 149 -0.70 15.76 -13.83
N PRO A 150 -0.39 14.62 -13.18
CA PRO A 150 0.09 14.56 -11.80
C PRO A 150 1.56 15.00 -11.64
N TRP A 151 1.92 16.18 -12.13
CA TRP A 151 3.22 16.83 -11.98
C TRP A 151 3.07 18.35 -12.05
N LEU A 152 4.14 19.08 -11.68
CA LEU A 152 4.26 20.51 -11.97
C LEU A 152 5.12 20.74 -13.21
N ASP A 153 4.72 21.70 -14.04
CA ASP A 153 5.48 22.11 -15.23
C ASP A 153 6.68 23.01 -14.89
N ILE A 154 6.73 23.52 -13.65
CA ILE A 154 7.78 24.40 -13.13
C ILE A 154 8.38 23.83 -11.84
N PRO A 155 9.66 24.12 -11.55
CA PRO A 155 10.26 23.70 -10.28
C PRO A 155 9.49 24.29 -9.10
N PRO A 156 9.10 23.46 -8.11
CA PRO A 156 8.38 23.95 -6.94
C PRO A 156 9.27 24.88 -6.11
N SER A 157 8.69 25.98 -5.61
CA SER A 157 9.38 26.89 -4.71
C SER A 157 9.74 26.19 -3.40
N PRO A 158 11.03 26.14 -2.98
CA PRO A 158 11.43 25.52 -1.73
C PRO A 158 10.73 26.11 -0.50
N GLU A 159 10.46 27.42 -0.52
CA GLU A 159 9.77 28.11 0.56
C GLU A 159 8.30 27.68 0.65
N GLY A 160 7.58 27.67 -0.48
CA GLY A 160 6.17 27.25 -0.51
C GLY A 160 6.01 25.78 -0.11
N GLN A 161 6.94 24.92 -0.52
CA GLN A 161 6.97 23.52 -0.08
C GLN A 161 7.20 23.41 1.43
N ALA A 162 8.12 24.20 1.99
CA ALA A 162 8.37 24.21 3.43
C ALA A 162 7.16 24.74 4.23
N GLU A 163 6.46 25.75 3.74
CA GLU A 163 5.24 26.28 4.37
C GLU A 163 4.11 25.25 4.40
N LEU A 164 3.88 24.55 3.28
CA LEU A 164 2.91 23.44 3.24
C LEU A 164 3.24 22.39 4.30
N LEU A 165 4.49 21.94 4.34
CA LEU A 165 4.93 20.90 5.29
C LEU A 165 4.93 21.36 6.75
N ALA A 166 5.22 22.63 7.02
CA ALA A 166 5.26 23.18 8.38
C ALA A 166 3.91 23.06 9.11
N SER A 167 2.79 23.08 8.37
CA SER A 167 1.44 22.90 8.94
C SER A 167 1.11 21.44 9.32
N LEU A 168 1.92 20.48 8.86
CA LEU A 168 1.66 19.06 9.04
C LEU A 168 2.30 18.51 10.31
N HIS A 169 1.68 17.45 10.84
CA HIS A 169 2.06 16.83 12.10
C HIS A 169 2.24 15.31 11.92
N SER A 170 3.04 14.72 12.80
CA SER A 170 3.25 13.27 12.82
C SER A 170 2.17 12.56 13.65
N ILE A 171 1.74 11.38 13.20
CA ILE A 171 0.88 10.46 13.92
C ILE A 171 1.61 9.97 15.17
N THR A 172 0.99 10.14 16.34
CA THR A 172 1.54 9.68 17.61
C THR A 172 1.38 8.16 17.78
N PRO A 173 2.23 7.49 18.58
CA PRO A 173 2.08 6.06 18.86
C PRO A 173 0.69 5.70 19.40
N ALA A 174 0.15 6.52 20.32
CA ALA A 174 -1.17 6.31 20.90
C ALA A 174 -2.30 6.37 19.84
N ALA A 175 -2.22 7.31 18.90
CA ALA A 175 -3.22 7.41 17.82
C ALA A 175 -3.10 6.24 16.83
N LEU A 176 -1.89 5.75 16.61
CA LEU A 176 -1.64 4.57 15.77
C LEU A 176 -2.17 3.29 16.43
N ASP A 177 -1.89 3.08 17.72
CA ASP A 177 -2.36 1.93 18.49
C ASP A 177 -3.89 1.91 18.59
N ALA A 178 -4.52 3.07 18.77
CA ALA A 178 -5.98 3.19 18.78
C ALA A 178 -6.64 2.90 17.41
N ALA A 179 -5.91 3.11 16.32
CA ALA A 179 -6.39 2.85 14.97
C ALA A 179 -6.28 1.37 14.58
N TRP A 180 -5.29 0.64 15.11
CA TRP A 180 -4.99 -0.74 14.71
C TRP A 180 -6.20 -1.69 14.75
N PRO A 181 -7.03 -1.69 15.82
CA PRO A 181 -8.21 -2.56 15.89
C PRO A 181 -9.35 -2.15 14.95
N ARG A 182 -9.31 -0.93 14.40
CA ARG A 182 -10.34 -0.35 13.52
C ARG A 182 -10.04 -0.59 12.04
N LEU A 183 -8.83 -1.04 11.73
CA LEU A 183 -8.43 -1.41 10.38
C LEU A 183 -8.74 -2.89 10.16
N PRO A 184 -9.28 -3.25 8.98
CA PRO A 184 -9.42 -4.65 8.62
C PRO A 184 -8.02 -5.27 8.59
N LEU A 185 -7.88 -6.46 9.19
CA LEU A 185 -6.73 -7.31 8.91
C LEU A 185 -6.74 -7.57 7.42
N ALA A 186 -5.65 -7.22 6.74
CA ALA A 186 -5.47 -7.58 5.35
C ALA A 186 -5.59 -9.10 5.26
N ALA A 187 -6.74 -9.59 4.78
CA ALA A 187 -6.83 -10.95 4.30
C ALA A 187 -5.75 -11.07 3.24
N ALA A 188 -4.89 -12.08 3.35
CA ALA A 188 -4.01 -12.44 2.24
C ALA A 188 -4.86 -12.43 0.96
N PRO A 189 -4.36 -11.89 -0.17
CA PRO A 189 -5.11 -11.93 -1.41
C PRO A 189 -5.52 -13.37 -1.61
N VAL A 190 -6.82 -13.62 -1.42
CA VAL A 190 -7.46 -14.80 -1.95
C VAL A 190 -7.34 -14.58 -3.44
N THR A 191 -6.25 -15.12 -4.02
CA THR A 191 -6.30 -15.57 -5.41
C THR A 191 -7.68 -16.16 -5.56
N PRO A 192 -8.51 -15.73 -6.52
CA PRO A 192 -9.74 -16.43 -6.81
C PRO A 192 -9.30 -17.83 -7.22
N GLU A 193 -9.27 -18.72 -6.24
CA GLU A 193 -9.25 -20.14 -6.44
C GLU A 193 -10.47 -20.36 -7.33
N PRO A 194 -10.29 -20.91 -8.54
CA PRO A 194 -11.40 -21.09 -9.47
C PRO A 194 -12.48 -21.80 -8.68
N ALA A 195 -13.66 -21.18 -8.59
CA ALA A 195 -14.75 -21.60 -7.72
C ALA A 195 -14.88 -23.12 -7.75
N ALA A 196 -14.26 -23.77 -6.78
CA ALA A 196 -14.39 -25.19 -6.60
C ALA A 196 -15.82 -25.34 -6.14
N LEU A 197 -16.67 -25.84 -7.05
CA LEU A 197 -17.97 -26.39 -6.73
C LEU A 197 -17.81 -27.16 -5.42
N ARG A 198 -18.35 -26.62 -4.33
CA ARG A 198 -18.39 -27.34 -3.05
C ARG A 198 -19.15 -28.64 -3.32
N PRO A 199 -18.53 -29.82 -3.23
CA PRO A 199 -19.33 -31.01 -3.02
C PRO A 199 -19.75 -30.95 -1.56
N SER A 200 -21.02 -30.64 -1.34
CA SER A 200 -21.68 -30.98 -0.09
C SER A 200 -21.48 -32.48 0.15
N GLY A 201 -20.74 -32.82 1.21
CA GLY A 201 -20.42 -34.21 1.49
C GLY A 201 -19.57 -34.38 2.73
N SER A 202 -20.09 -33.98 3.88
CA SER A 202 -19.65 -34.52 5.18
C SER A 202 -19.94 -36.03 5.20
N GLY A 203 -18.90 -36.85 5.26
CA GLY A 203 -18.99 -38.27 5.53
C GLY A 203 -17.61 -38.90 5.49
N GLU A 204 -17.13 -39.37 6.63
CA GLU A 204 -15.94 -40.23 6.76
C GLU A 204 -15.98 -41.35 5.72
N GLU A 205 -15.08 -41.34 4.74
CA GLU A 205 -15.05 -42.35 3.70
C GLU A 205 -13.93 -43.35 3.99
N THR A 206 -14.23 -44.27 4.89
CA THR A 206 -13.35 -45.37 5.33
C THR A 206 -13.16 -46.46 4.26
N ASP A 207 -13.62 -46.25 3.02
CA ASP A 207 -13.48 -47.20 1.91
C ASP A 207 -12.48 -46.69 0.86
N PRO A 208 -11.23 -47.19 0.87
CA PRO A 208 -10.18 -46.77 -0.07
C PRO A 208 -10.53 -47.09 -1.52
N ARG A 209 -11.39 -48.10 -1.79
CA ARG A 209 -11.79 -48.45 -3.15
C ARG A 209 -12.72 -47.40 -3.74
N ARG A 210 -13.63 -46.86 -2.92
CA ARG A 210 -14.60 -45.83 -3.31
C ARG A 210 -13.93 -44.49 -3.56
N PHE A 211 -12.91 -44.17 -2.76
CA PHE A 211 -12.04 -43.02 -2.99
C PHE A 211 -11.31 -43.13 -4.34
N LEU A 212 -10.66 -44.26 -4.63
CA LEU A 212 -9.93 -44.46 -5.89
C LEU A 212 -10.85 -44.43 -7.13
N LEU A 213 -12.09 -44.95 -7.02
CA LEU A 213 -13.09 -44.84 -8.08
C LEU A 213 -13.53 -43.39 -8.33
N ARG A 214 -13.63 -42.57 -7.27
CA ARG A 214 -13.93 -41.14 -7.43
C ARG A 214 -12.78 -40.41 -8.12
N VAL A 215 -11.54 -40.64 -7.66
CA VAL A 215 -10.33 -40.04 -8.24
C VAL A 215 -10.18 -40.43 -9.72
N MET A 216 -10.45 -41.68 -10.10
CA MET A 216 -10.38 -42.14 -11.49
C MET A 216 -11.40 -41.44 -12.41
N ASN A 217 -12.60 -41.14 -11.88
CA ASN A 217 -13.72 -40.57 -12.65
C ASN A 217 -13.80 -39.03 -12.61
N ASP A 218 -12.95 -38.36 -11.83
CA ASP A 218 -12.92 -36.91 -11.72
C ASP A 218 -12.10 -36.28 -12.87
N GLU A 219 -12.75 -35.46 -13.71
CA GLU A 219 -12.12 -34.79 -14.85
C GLU A 219 -11.20 -33.63 -14.44
N GLY A 220 -11.34 -33.11 -13.22
CA GLY A 220 -10.46 -32.09 -12.65
C GLY A 220 -9.14 -32.64 -12.10
N VAL A 221 -9.02 -33.96 -11.95
CA VAL A 221 -7.80 -34.62 -11.48
C VAL A 221 -6.84 -34.85 -12.66
N PRO A 222 -5.53 -34.55 -12.53
CA PRO A 222 -4.53 -34.83 -13.55
C PRO A 222 -4.58 -36.27 -14.05
N LEU A 223 -4.55 -36.47 -15.37
CA LEU A 223 -4.67 -37.78 -16.03
C LEU A 223 -3.71 -38.84 -15.45
N ALA A 224 -2.49 -38.43 -15.08
CA ALA A 224 -1.51 -39.30 -14.44
C ALA A 224 -2.02 -39.92 -13.13
N LEU A 225 -2.67 -39.13 -12.26
CA LEU A 225 -3.21 -39.61 -10.98
C LEU A 225 -4.46 -40.49 -11.19
N ARG A 226 -5.26 -40.20 -12.22
CA ARG A 226 -6.40 -41.05 -12.62
C ARG A 226 -5.93 -42.43 -13.10
N ILE A 227 -4.82 -42.48 -13.85
CA ILE A 227 -4.19 -43.72 -14.30
C ILE A 227 -3.63 -44.51 -13.11
N GLU A 228 -2.98 -43.87 -12.14
CA GLU A 228 -2.49 -44.56 -10.94
C GLU A 228 -3.63 -45.12 -10.07
N ALA A 229 -4.74 -44.38 -9.94
CA ALA A 229 -5.94 -44.90 -9.27
C ALA A 229 -6.55 -46.10 -10.01
N ALA A 230 -6.62 -46.05 -11.35
CA ALA A 230 -7.10 -47.17 -12.15
C ALA A 230 -6.21 -48.43 -12.00
N LYS A 231 -4.88 -48.26 -11.98
CA LYS A 231 -3.94 -49.36 -11.74
C LYS A 231 -4.13 -50.01 -10.37
N ALA A 232 -4.37 -49.20 -9.33
CA ALA A 232 -4.59 -49.68 -7.98
C ALA A 232 -5.92 -50.47 -7.82
N LEU A 233 -6.87 -50.32 -8.75
CA LEU A 233 -8.16 -51.00 -8.74
C LEU A 233 -8.18 -52.32 -9.53
N LEU A 234 -7.11 -52.65 -10.25
CA LEU A 234 -7.02 -53.91 -10.99
C LEU A 234 -6.85 -55.09 -10.00
N PRO A 235 -7.59 -56.20 -10.19
CA PRO A 235 -7.31 -57.41 -9.43
C PRO A 235 -5.88 -57.89 -9.75
N ARG A 236 -5.16 -58.32 -8.70
CA ARG A 236 -3.83 -58.95 -8.85
C ARG A 236 -3.95 -60.36 -9.41
#